data_AF-A0A9N8YL97-F1
#
_entry.id   AF-A0A9N8YL97-F1
#
_cell.length_a   1.000
_cell.length_b   1.000
_cell.length_c   1.000
_cell.angle_alpha   90.00
_cell.angle_beta   90.00
_cell.angle_gamma   90.00
#
_symmetry.space_group_name_H-M   'P 1'
#
loop_
_entity.id
_entity.type
_entity.pdbx_description
1 polymer ?
#
loop_
_entity_poly.entity_id
_entity_poly.type
_entity_poly.pdbx_seq_one_letter_code
_entity_poly.pdbx_strand_id
1 'polypeptide(L)'
;MSFCNIIQHFRRRILQPRLLSPLSQVQFIQPSPLLSRSYANSTFHSRFPSPQLSFVQAIIIYSAPFFLFNILISLTDNYNKYEIRRVNNAIQKCTLPELNISSDKYYPRSQVLEQLKKIFTPQKNSRPYYFIYGKHGIGKSTLIKMALREVGQGIVYVDIPPDINDFGKNFAKAMNIKISDLTDNVFVSSKNLVPEGSSYGYWVNVKYFEIGDLTEEESINYLVNKKNIKEEEAKKIYELVGGCIIDLEKVADDLFSGQSFEDIKQKIKIEVGKKFRMAKLLPGDQYYKMGRNIINALLDSKEICHSELWKLSDYLEKGKKLLKKNIFEYHPDTHTITLQSKSIEYYIRENADLFIK
;
A
#
# COMPACT_ATOMS: atom_id res chain seq x y z
N MET A 1 5.54 -18.08 -1.63
CA MET A 1 6.02 -17.50 -2.91
C MET A 1 5.94 -15.98 -2.80
N SER A 2 6.99 -15.27 -3.23
CA SER A 2 7.10 -13.80 -3.12
C SER A 2 6.05 -13.06 -3.96
N PHE A 3 5.65 -11.85 -3.56
CA PHE A 3 4.82 -10.89 -4.34
C PHE A 3 5.30 -10.73 -5.78
N CYS A 4 6.61 -10.91 -6.02
CA CYS A 4 7.17 -10.91 -7.37
C CYS A 4 6.76 -12.10 -8.25
N ASN A 5 6.40 -13.26 -7.70
CA ASN A 5 5.84 -14.35 -8.49
C ASN A 5 4.44 -13.98 -9.00
N ILE A 6 3.66 -13.23 -8.22
CA ILE A 6 2.32 -12.74 -8.60
C ILE A 6 2.44 -11.70 -9.72
N ILE A 7 3.32 -10.69 -9.56
CA ILE A 7 3.55 -9.69 -10.61
C ILE A 7 4.20 -10.31 -11.86
N GLN A 8 5.13 -11.27 -11.72
CA GLN A 8 5.71 -11.96 -12.88
C GLN A 8 4.68 -12.84 -13.60
N HIS A 9 3.78 -13.53 -12.88
CA HIS A 9 2.69 -14.27 -13.51
C HIS A 9 1.69 -13.35 -14.21
N PHE A 10 1.31 -12.23 -13.57
CA PHE A 10 0.43 -11.22 -14.13
C PHE A 10 1.06 -10.58 -15.39
N ARG A 11 2.36 -10.27 -15.34
CA ARG A 11 3.12 -9.70 -16.47
C ARG A 11 3.28 -10.70 -17.64
N ARG A 12 3.45 -12.00 -17.36
CA ARG A 12 3.60 -13.05 -18.39
C ARG A 12 2.27 -13.46 -19.04
N ARG A 13 1.14 -13.41 -18.31
CA ARG A 13 -0.17 -13.81 -18.86
C ARG A 13 -0.99 -12.66 -19.44
N ILE A 14 -0.88 -11.45 -18.89
CA ILE A 14 -1.82 -10.35 -19.21
C ILE A 14 -1.15 -9.21 -19.98
N LEU A 15 0.12 -8.88 -19.71
CA LEU A 15 0.78 -7.67 -20.26
C LEU A 15 1.81 -7.92 -21.37
N GLN A 16 2.14 -9.17 -21.70
CA GLN A 16 2.96 -9.50 -22.87
C GLN A 16 2.13 -10.31 -23.87
N PRO A 17 1.67 -9.74 -25.00
CA PRO A 17 1.35 -10.58 -26.14
C PRO A 17 2.65 -11.27 -26.57
N ARG A 18 2.62 -12.58 -26.77
CA ARG A 18 3.76 -13.34 -27.31
C ARG A 18 4.26 -12.60 -28.56
N LEU A 19 5.54 -12.22 -28.56
CA LEU A 19 6.23 -11.84 -29.79
C LEU A 19 6.08 -13.01 -30.75
N LEU A 20 5.38 -12.76 -31.87
CA LEU A 20 5.39 -13.67 -33.01
C LEU A 20 6.85 -13.91 -33.38
N SER A 21 7.25 -15.18 -33.42
CA SER A 21 8.56 -15.60 -33.91
C SER A 21 8.79 -15.04 -35.31
N PRO A 22 9.94 -14.43 -35.63
CA PRO A 22 10.28 -14.09 -37.00
C PRO A 22 10.43 -15.38 -37.80
N LEU A 23 9.61 -15.56 -38.83
CA LEU A 23 9.88 -16.49 -39.91
C LEU A 23 11.16 -16.05 -40.62
N SER A 24 12.24 -16.78 -40.42
CA SER A 24 13.27 -17.08 -41.43
C SER A 24 14.49 -17.70 -40.74
N GLN A 25 14.59 -19.03 -40.76
CA GLN A 25 15.87 -19.68 -40.95
C GLN A 25 15.63 -21.03 -41.61
N VAL A 26 16.00 -21.05 -42.89
CA VAL A 26 16.18 -22.23 -43.73
C VAL A 26 17.20 -23.15 -43.06
N GLN A 27 16.81 -24.38 -42.74
CA GLN A 27 17.76 -25.46 -42.53
C GLN A 27 17.69 -26.41 -43.71
N PHE A 28 18.76 -26.37 -44.50
CA PHE A 28 19.13 -27.39 -45.47
C PHE A 28 19.33 -28.73 -44.74
N ILE A 29 18.66 -29.78 -45.19
CA ILE A 29 19.05 -31.16 -44.93
C ILE A 29 19.25 -31.83 -46.29
N GLN A 30 20.48 -32.28 -46.55
CA GLN A 30 20.81 -33.21 -47.64
C GLN A 30 21.01 -34.64 -47.10
N PRO A 31 20.95 -35.67 -47.97
CA PRO A 31 20.34 -36.96 -47.61
C PRO A 31 21.29 -38.18 -47.51
N SER A 32 20.84 -39.18 -46.74
CA SER A 32 21.01 -40.67 -46.90
C SER A 32 22.41 -41.30 -46.73
N PRO A 33 22.61 -42.64 -46.53
CA PRO A 33 21.67 -43.77 -46.74
C PRO A 33 21.69 -44.98 -45.74
N LEU A 34 20.56 -45.73 -45.75
CA LEU A 34 20.36 -47.20 -45.84
C LEU A 34 20.94 -48.26 -44.84
N LEU A 35 20.01 -49.15 -44.42
CA LEU A 35 20.10 -50.62 -44.17
C LEU A 35 20.83 -51.12 -42.90
N SER A 36 20.46 -52.19 -42.19
CA SER A 36 19.36 -53.18 -42.20
C SER A 36 19.52 -54.18 -41.01
N ARG A 37 18.53 -55.07 -40.81
CA ARG A 37 18.47 -56.34 -40.00
C ARG A 37 18.00 -56.23 -38.54
N SER A 38 16.77 -56.66 -38.16
CA SER A 38 16.10 -58.00 -38.09
C SER A 38 16.28 -58.65 -36.70
N TYR A 39 15.30 -59.23 -35.98
CA TYR A 39 14.31 -60.25 -36.36
C TYR A 39 13.13 -60.35 -35.34
N ALA A 40 11.99 -60.83 -35.87
CA ALA A 40 11.05 -61.81 -35.32
C ALA A 40 10.21 -61.54 -34.04
N ASN A 41 8.90 -61.37 -34.31
CA ASN A 41 7.75 -62.12 -33.77
C ASN A 41 7.60 -62.34 -32.26
N SER A 42 6.55 -61.74 -31.70
CA SER A 42 5.64 -62.48 -30.82
C SER A 42 4.20 -62.10 -31.11
N THR A 43 3.41 -63.14 -31.37
CA THR A 43 1.99 -63.14 -31.68
C THR A 43 1.20 -62.98 -30.39
N PHE A 44 0.33 -61.98 -30.28
CA PHE A 44 -0.79 -62.03 -29.34
C PHE A 44 -2.06 -61.55 -30.03
N HIS A 45 -2.95 -62.51 -30.23
CA HIS A 45 -4.32 -62.31 -30.68
C HIS A 45 -5.07 -61.43 -29.69
N SER A 46 -5.55 -60.26 -30.15
CA SER A 46 -6.80 -59.70 -29.62
C SER A 46 -7.71 -59.38 -30.80
N ARG A 47 -8.87 -60.04 -30.77
CA ARG A 47 -9.99 -59.78 -31.67
C ARG A 47 -10.44 -58.34 -31.48
N PHE A 48 -10.39 -57.54 -32.53
CA PHE A 48 -11.28 -56.39 -32.69
C PHE A 48 -11.90 -56.46 -34.09
N PRO A 49 -13.23 -56.34 -34.21
CA PRO A 49 -13.89 -56.36 -35.51
C PRO A 49 -13.49 -55.10 -36.28
N SER A 50 -13.07 -55.27 -37.53
CA SER A 50 -12.95 -54.17 -38.47
C SER A 50 -14.35 -53.67 -38.86
N PRO A 51 -14.63 -52.38 -38.76
CA PRO A 51 -15.49 -51.75 -39.74
C PRO A 51 -14.59 -51.23 -40.85
N GLN A 52 -14.87 -51.61 -42.10
CA GLN A 52 -14.35 -50.88 -43.25
C GLN A 52 -14.95 -49.48 -43.21
N LEU A 53 -14.27 -48.57 -42.52
CA LEU A 53 -14.63 -47.17 -42.52
C LEU A 53 -14.25 -46.62 -43.90
N SER A 54 -15.24 -46.13 -44.66
CA SER A 54 -14.95 -45.52 -45.95
C SER A 54 -14.00 -44.33 -45.75
N PHE A 55 -13.16 -44.05 -46.75
CA PHE A 55 -12.18 -42.95 -46.70
C PHE A 55 -12.83 -41.61 -46.29
N VAL A 56 -14.10 -41.43 -46.67
CA VAL A 56 -14.95 -40.29 -46.28
C VAL A 56 -15.25 -40.27 -44.78
N GLN A 57 -15.57 -41.43 -44.18
CA GLN A 57 -15.81 -41.54 -42.73
C GLN A 57 -14.54 -41.30 -41.92
N ALA A 58 -13.36 -41.73 -42.40
CA ALA A 58 -12.09 -41.44 -41.75
C ALA A 58 -11.77 -39.93 -41.77
N ILE A 59 -12.00 -39.24 -42.89
CA ILE A 59 -11.83 -37.78 -42.98
C ILE A 59 -12.75 -37.06 -41.99
N ILE A 60 -14.02 -37.47 -41.85
CA ILE A 60 -14.96 -36.86 -40.89
C ILE A 60 -14.50 -37.09 -39.45
N ILE A 61 -14.06 -38.31 -39.11
CA ILE A 61 -13.59 -38.65 -37.75
C ILE A 61 -12.32 -37.89 -37.35
N TYR A 62 -11.39 -37.61 -38.27
CA TYR A 62 -10.15 -36.89 -37.94
C TYR A 62 -10.24 -35.36 -38.13
N SER A 63 -11.07 -34.88 -39.06
CA SER A 63 -11.24 -33.44 -39.30
C SER A 63 -12.16 -32.76 -38.28
N ALA A 64 -13.23 -33.44 -37.83
CA ALA A 64 -14.17 -32.84 -36.87
C ALA A 64 -13.53 -32.54 -35.50
N PRO A 65 -12.73 -33.42 -34.89
CA PRO A 65 -12.02 -33.11 -33.64
C PRO A 65 -10.99 -32.01 -33.81
N PHE A 66 -10.28 -31.96 -34.94
CA PHE A 66 -9.31 -30.90 -35.23
C PHE A 66 -10.01 -29.54 -35.40
N PHE A 67 -11.17 -29.51 -36.05
CA PHE A 67 -11.97 -28.30 -36.20
C PHE A 67 -12.53 -27.82 -34.85
N LEU A 68 -13.05 -28.74 -34.03
CA LEU A 68 -13.53 -28.44 -32.67
C LEU A 68 -12.39 -27.98 -31.75
N PHE A 69 -11.19 -28.56 -31.88
CA PHE A 69 -10.00 -28.14 -31.13
C PHE A 69 -9.54 -26.73 -31.54
N ASN A 70 -9.55 -26.40 -32.84
CA ASN A 70 -9.24 -25.05 -33.30
C ASN A 70 -10.30 -24.02 -32.87
N ILE A 71 -11.58 -24.40 -32.85
CA ILE A 71 -12.65 -23.55 -32.28
C ILE A 71 -12.41 -23.34 -30.79
N LEU A 72 -12.05 -24.39 -30.04
CA LEU A 72 -11.78 -24.30 -28.61
C LEU A 72 -10.56 -23.42 -28.30
N ILE A 73 -9.47 -23.54 -29.07
CA ILE A 73 -8.30 -22.65 -29.00
C ILE A 73 -8.69 -21.22 -29.36
N SER A 74 -9.46 -21.02 -30.44
CA SER A 74 -9.92 -19.69 -30.85
C SER A 74 -10.82 -19.04 -29.80
N LEU A 75 -11.70 -19.81 -29.16
CA LEU A 75 -12.55 -19.34 -28.06
C LEU A 75 -11.73 -19.01 -26.81
N THR A 76 -10.73 -19.83 -26.45
CA THR A 76 -9.84 -19.53 -25.31
C THR A 76 -8.90 -18.36 -25.58
N ASP A 77 -8.37 -18.22 -26.79
CA ASP A 77 -7.58 -17.05 -27.21
C ASP A 77 -8.43 -15.77 -27.26
N ASN A 78 -9.67 -15.86 -27.76
CA ASN A 78 -10.62 -14.74 -27.73
C ASN A 78 -11.02 -14.37 -26.29
N TYR A 79 -11.21 -15.35 -25.41
CA TYR A 79 -11.47 -15.13 -23.99
C TYR A 79 -10.29 -14.43 -23.30
N ASN A 80 -9.06 -14.93 -23.51
CA ASN A 80 -7.84 -14.31 -22.99
C ASN A 80 -7.66 -12.88 -23.53
N LYS A 81 -7.90 -12.67 -24.84
CA LYS A 81 -7.82 -11.34 -25.46
C LYS A 81 -8.89 -10.39 -24.93
N TYR A 82 -10.08 -10.89 -24.60
CA TYR A 82 -11.16 -10.13 -23.99
C TYR A 82 -10.82 -9.69 -22.56
N GLU A 83 -10.33 -10.60 -21.72
CA GLU A 83 -9.92 -10.28 -20.34
C GLU A 83 -8.68 -9.35 -20.31
N ILE A 84 -7.69 -9.56 -21.19
CA ILE A 84 -6.57 -8.63 -21.38
C ILE A 84 -7.08 -7.25 -21.79
N ARG A 85 -8.08 -7.18 -22.68
CA ARG A 85 -8.69 -5.91 -23.08
C ARG A 85 -9.41 -5.24 -21.91
N ARG A 86 -10.07 -5.99 -21.03
CA ARG A 86 -10.71 -5.43 -19.82
C ARG A 86 -9.69 -4.87 -18.84
N VAL A 87 -8.61 -5.61 -18.55
CA VAL A 87 -7.54 -5.16 -17.68
C VAL A 87 -6.82 -3.95 -18.28
N ASN A 88 -6.52 -3.96 -19.58
CA ASN A 88 -5.91 -2.82 -20.27
C ASN A 88 -6.83 -1.60 -20.26
N ASN A 89 -8.13 -1.78 -20.47
CA ASN A 89 -9.11 -0.70 -20.35
C ASN A 89 -9.19 -0.17 -18.92
N ALA A 90 -9.13 -1.03 -17.90
CA ALA A 90 -9.13 -0.60 -16.49
C ALA A 90 -7.87 0.19 -16.13
N ILE A 91 -6.69 -0.27 -16.58
CA ILE A 91 -5.41 0.43 -16.40
C ILE A 91 -5.40 1.76 -17.16
N GLN A 92 -5.91 1.79 -18.41
CA GLN A 92 -6.01 3.02 -19.21
C GLN A 92 -6.98 4.03 -18.59
N LYS A 93 -8.13 3.57 -18.07
CA LYS A 93 -9.16 4.47 -17.50
C LYS A 93 -8.89 4.94 -16.07
N CYS A 94 -7.84 4.42 -15.42
CA CYS A 94 -7.53 4.63 -14.00
C CYS A 94 -8.66 4.13 -13.08
N THR A 95 -8.30 3.57 -11.92
CA THR A 95 -9.31 3.39 -10.86
C THR A 95 -9.43 4.71 -10.13
N LEU A 96 -10.39 5.55 -10.51
CA LEU A 96 -10.59 6.85 -9.88
C LEU A 96 -11.28 6.66 -8.51
N PRO A 97 -10.58 6.87 -7.39
CA PRO A 97 -11.22 6.74 -6.09
C PRO A 97 -12.23 7.87 -5.86
N GLU A 98 -13.33 7.55 -5.18
CA GLU A 98 -14.29 8.55 -4.72
C GLU A 98 -13.63 9.48 -3.69
N LEU A 99 -13.75 10.79 -3.96
CA LEU A 99 -13.39 11.86 -3.03
C LEU A 99 -14.64 12.21 -2.24
N ASN A 100 -14.74 11.68 -1.03
CA ASN A 100 -15.85 11.95 -0.12
C ASN A 100 -15.61 13.22 0.71
N ILE A 101 -14.94 14.21 0.12
CA ILE A 101 -14.56 15.45 0.78
C ILE A 101 -15.10 16.58 -0.06
N SER A 102 -15.93 17.40 0.56
CA SER A 102 -16.45 18.60 -0.05
C SER A 102 -15.33 19.65 -0.18
N SER A 103 -15.36 20.43 -1.25
CA SER A 103 -14.28 21.36 -1.63
C SER A 103 -14.04 22.46 -0.60
N ASP A 104 -15.06 22.82 0.18
CA ASP A 104 -15.01 23.74 1.31
C ASP A 104 -14.12 23.21 2.45
N LYS A 105 -14.16 21.90 2.72
CA LYS A 105 -13.38 21.23 3.79
C LYS A 105 -11.94 20.93 3.41
N TYR A 106 -11.59 21.00 2.13
CA TYR A 106 -10.24 20.69 1.67
C TYR A 106 -9.28 21.87 1.86
N TYR A 107 -8.12 21.59 2.45
CA TYR A 107 -6.99 22.50 2.50
C TYR A 107 -5.91 22.09 1.48
N PRO A 108 -5.58 22.94 0.50
CA PRO A 108 -4.62 22.60 -0.55
C PRO A 108 -3.19 22.52 -0.04
N ARG A 109 -2.50 21.42 -0.35
CA ARG A 109 -1.07 21.22 -0.07
C ARG A 109 -0.31 20.98 -1.37
N SER A 110 -0.14 22.05 -2.15
CA SER A 110 0.38 21.99 -3.53
C SER A 110 1.74 21.32 -3.64
N GLN A 111 2.68 21.61 -2.73
CA GLN A 111 4.02 21.02 -2.76
C GLN A 111 4.00 19.50 -2.60
N VAL A 112 3.25 19.00 -1.61
CA VAL A 112 3.07 17.56 -1.37
C VAL A 112 2.35 16.91 -2.55
N LEU A 113 1.33 17.57 -3.09
CA LEU A 113 0.55 17.09 -4.24
C LEU A 113 1.44 16.94 -5.49
N GLU A 114 2.30 17.91 -5.78
CA GLU A 114 3.24 17.86 -6.90
C GLU A 114 4.28 16.74 -6.74
N GLN A 115 4.75 16.48 -5.51
CA GLN A 115 5.65 15.35 -5.24
C GLN A 115 4.92 14.01 -5.44
N LEU A 116 3.68 13.88 -4.97
CA LEU A 116 2.86 12.69 -5.19
C LEU A 116 2.60 12.45 -6.69
N LYS A 117 2.34 13.50 -7.48
CA LYS A 117 2.20 13.40 -8.94
C LYS A 117 3.47 12.88 -9.59
N LYS A 118 4.65 13.33 -9.15
CA LYS A 118 5.95 12.80 -9.62
C LYS A 118 6.16 11.34 -9.25
N ILE A 119 5.68 10.90 -8.08
CA ILE A 119 5.73 9.50 -7.63
C ILE A 119 4.81 8.62 -8.49
N PHE A 120 3.62 9.12 -8.81
CA PHE A 120 2.60 8.41 -9.56
C PHE A 120 2.83 8.41 -11.08
N THR A 121 3.73 9.27 -11.57
CA THR A 121 4.11 9.30 -12.98
C THR A 121 5.27 8.32 -13.24
N PRO A 122 5.11 7.34 -14.16
CA PRO A 122 6.15 6.36 -14.46
C PRO A 122 7.44 7.02 -14.96
N GLN A 123 8.58 6.74 -14.34
CA GLN A 123 9.90 7.19 -14.81
C GLN A 123 10.61 6.09 -15.61
N LYS A 124 11.32 6.46 -16.69
CA LYS A 124 11.91 5.51 -17.65
C LYS A 124 12.89 4.50 -17.02
N ASN A 125 13.64 4.88 -15.99
CA ASN A 125 14.85 4.15 -15.57
C ASN A 125 14.87 3.66 -14.12
N SER A 126 13.80 3.88 -13.33
CA SER A 126 13.74 3.35 -11.97
C SER A 126 12.31 2.93 -11.61
N ARG A 127 12.18 1.76 -10.97
CA ARG A 127 10.91 1.26 -10.41
C ARG A 127 11.03 1.11 -8.89
N PRO A 128 11.38 2.18 -8.14
CA PRO A 128 11.39 2.10 -6.70
C PRO A 128 9.96 1.84 -6.21
N TYR A 129 9.82 1.01 -5.19
CA TYR A 129 8.58 0.92 -4.44
C TYR A 129 8.52 2.14 -3.53
N TYR A 130 7.40 2.85 -3.50
CA TYR A 130 7.21 3.98 -2.60
C TYR A 130 6.37 3.55 -1.40
N PHE A 131 6.82 3.91 -0.20
CA PHE A 131 6.05 3.81 1.02
C PHE A 131 5.63 5.21 1.45
N ILE A 132 4.37 5.55 1.19
CA ILE A 132 3.78 6.83 1.59
C ILE A 132 3.17 6.67 2.97
N TYR A 133 3.62 7.47 3.94
CA TYR A 133 3.22 7.35 5.34
C TYR A 133 3.06 8.72 6.00
N GLY A 134 2.68 8.73 7.28
CA GLY A 134 2.47 9.93 8.08
C GLY A 134 1.37 9.74 9.12
N LYS A 135 1.18 10.73 9.97
CA LYS A 135 0.23 10.72 11.10
C LYS A 135 -1.21 10.49 10.68
N HIS A 136 -2.03 9.97 11.59
CA HIS A 136 -3.47 9.93 11.36
C HIS A 136 -4.01 11.36 11.26
N GLY A 137 -4.98 11.60 10.37
CA GLY A 137 -5.67 12.90 10.28
C GLY A 137 -5.00 14.00 9.46
N ILE A 138 -3.79 13.80 8.94
CA ILE A 138 -3.07 14.78 8.11
C ILE A 138 -3.47 14.79 6.61
N GLY A 139 -4.53 14.06 6.23
CA GLY A 139 -5.07 14.08 4.87
C GLY A 139 -4.37 13.18 3.85
N LYS A 140 -3.59 12.17 4.27
CA LYS A 140 -2.87 11.24 3.37
C LYS A 140 -3.75 10.68 2.26
N SER A 141 -4.85 10.02 2.62
CA SER A 141 -5.76 9.40 1.66
C SER A 141 -6.37 10.44 0.73
N THR A 142 -6.70 11.63 1.23
CA THR A 142 -7.21 12.75 0.43
C THR A 142 -6.20 13.19 -0.63
N LEU A 143 -4.96 13.44 -0.23
CA LEU A 143 -3.89 13.90 -1.12
C LEU A 143 -3.53 12.85 -2.17
N ILE A 144 -3.47 11.57 -1.79
CA ILE A 144 -3.27 10.47 -2.72
C ILE A 144 -4.40 10.45 -3.75
N LYS A 145 -5.66 10.43 -3.30
CA LYS A 145 -6.82 10.39 -4.21
C LYS A 145 -6.85 11.61 -5.15
N MET A 146 -6.46 12.79 -4.69
CA MET A 146 -6.36 13.98 -5.52
C MET A 146 -5.25 13.89 -6.56
N ALA A 147 -4.03 13.51 -6.15
CA ALA A 147 -2.92 13.34 -7.09
C ALA A 147 -3.24 12.29 -8.16
N LEU A 148 -3.91 11.18 -7.79
CA LEU A 148 -4.37 10.17 -8.74
C LEU A 148 -5.35 10.71 -9.77
N ARG A 149 -6.28 11.58 -9.35
CA ARG A 149 -7.25 12.24 -10.24
C ARG A 149 -6.56 13.19 -11.22
N GLU A 150 -5.56 13.93 -10.77
CA GLU A 150 -4.80 14.85 -11.62
C GLU A 150 -3.87 14.15 -12.61
N VAL A 151 -3.29 13.00 -12.25
CA VAL A 151 -2.48 12.19 -13.18
C VAL A 151 -3.36 11.49 -14.23
N GLY A 152 -4.57 11.06 -13.84
CA GLY A 152 -5.66 10.71 -14.76
C GLY A 152 -5.59 9.34 -15.45
N GLN A 153 -4.41 8.73 -15.63
CA GLN A 153 -4.30 7.43 -16.32
C GLN A 153 -3.11 6.57 -15.87
N GLY A 154 -3.24 5.25 -16.06
CA GLY A 154 -2.15 4.29 -15.82
C GLY A 154 -1.98 3.82 -14.37
N ILE A 155 -2.93 4.14 -13.49
CA ILE A 155 -2.85 3.82 -12.06
C ILE A 155 -4.07 3.02 -11.62
N VAL A 156 -3.83 1.98 -10.83
CA VAL A 156 -4.88 1.19 -10.19
C VAL A 156 -4.79 1.42 -8.69
N TYR A 157 -5.83 2.02 -8.14
CA TYR A 157 -5.99 2.24 -6.71
C TYR A 157 -6.85 1.13 -6.11
N VAL A 158 -6.36 0.51 -5.04
CA VAL A 158 -7.06 -0.58 -4.35
C VAL A 158 -7.10 -0.27 -2.85
N ASP A 159 -8.30 -0.05 -2.32
CA ASP A 159 -8.51 0.06 -0.88
C ASP A 159 -8.33 -1.31 -0.22
N ILE A 160 -7.44 -1.39 0.77
CA ILE A 160 -7.19 -2.61 1.54
C ILE A 160 -8.21 -2.66 2.68
N PRO A 161 -9.12 -3.66 2.71
CA PRO A 161 -10.11 -3.78 3.76
C PRO A 161 -9.48 -4.24 5.10
N PRO A 162 -10.16 -4.01 6.24
CA PRO A 162 -9.71 -4.52 7.54
C PRO A 162 -9.62 -6.05 7.56
N ASP A 163 -10.57 -6.72 6.90
CA ASP A 163 -10.52 -8.16 6.67
C ASP A 163 -9.81 -8.44 5.34
N ILE A 164 -8.62 -9.02 5.42
CA ILE A 164 -7.82 -9.35 4.24
C ILE A 164 -8.52 -10.31 3.27
N ASN A 165 -9.49 -11.11 3.74
CA ASN A 165 -10.26 -12.00 2.87
C ASN A 165 -11.07 -11.22 1.82
N ASP A 166 -11.41 -9.96 2.12
CA ASP A 166 -12.10 -9.07 1.19
C ASP A 166 -11.14 -8.35 0.22
N PHE A 167 -9.81 -8.47 0.38
CA PHE A 167 -8.87 -7.85 -0.54
C PHE A 167 -9.10 -8.31 -1.99
N GLY A 168 -9.30 -9.61 -2.19
CA GLY A 168 -9.56 -10.18 -3.53
C GLY A 168 -10.78 -9.54 -4.19
N LYS A 169 -11.83 -9.24 -3.41
CA LYS A 169 -13.03 -8.53 -3.87
C LYS A 169 -12.70 -7.10 -4.28
N ASN A 170 -11.97 -6.36 -3.45
CA ASN A 170 -11.60 -4.97 -3.74
C ASN A 170 -10.66 -4.86 -4.93
N PHE A 171 -9.70 -5.78 -5.06
CA PHE A 171 -8.79 -5.85 -6.20
C PHE A 171 -9.54 -6.19 -7.50
N ALA A 172 -10.42 -7.20 -7.47
CA ALA A 172 -11.25 -7.57 -8.62
C ALA A 172 -12.12 -6.38 -9.08
N LYS A 173 -12.74 -5.68 -8.12
CA LYS A 173 -13.52 -4.46 -8.37
C LYS A 173 -12.68 -3.37 -9.03
N ALA A 174 -11.49 -3.08 -8.49
CA ALA A 174 -10.60 -2.05 -9.03
C ALA A 174 -10.11 -2.35 -10.46
N MET A 175 -9.87 -3.64 -10.75
CA MET A 175 -9.46 -4.13 -12.07
C MET A 175 -10.64 -4.37 -13.03
N ASN A 176 -11.88 -4.22 -12.56
CA ASN A 176 -13.10 -4.55 -13.29
C ASN A 176 -13.06 -5.99 -13.89
N ILE A 177 -12.69 -6.97 -13.07
CA ILE A 177 -12.65 -8.42 -13.38
C ILE A 177 -13.54 -9.20 -12.41
N LYS A 178 -13.93 -10.44 -12.74
CA LYS A 178 -14.70 -11.25 -11.79
C LYS A 178 -13.77 -11.88 -10.76
N ILE A 179 -14.24 -12.04 -9.53
CA ILE A 179 -13.46 -12.71 -8.48
C ILE A 179 -13.20 -14.19 -8.79
N SER A 180 -14.10 -14.84 -9.53
CA SER A 180 -13.92 -16.19 -10.06
C SER A 180 -12.71 -16.30 -10.99
N ASP A 181 -12.27 -15.20 -11.58
CA ASP A 181 -11.17 -15.16 -12.54
C ASP A 181 -9.83 -14.95 -11.82
N LEU A 182 -9.86 -14.66 -10.51
CA LEU A 182 -8.69 -14.59 -9.63
C LEU A 182 -8.29 -15.96 -9.07
N THR A 183 -8.90 -17.06 -9.54
CA THR A 183 -8.58 -18.43 -9.12
C THR A 183 -7.21 -18.83 -9.64
N ASP A 184 -6.18 -18.45 -8.89
CA ASP A 184 -4.95 -19.18 -8.61
C ASP A 184 -4.16 -18.32 -7.60
N ASN A 185 -4.44 -18.53 -6.30
CA ASN A 185 -3.62 -18.08 -5.17
C ASN A 185 -3.14 -16.62 -5.20
N VAL A 186 -4.06 -15.65 -5.02
CA VAL A 186 -3.66 -14.29 -4.59
C VAL A 186 -3.29 -14.35 -3.10
N PHE A 187 -2.02 -14.66 -2.81
CA PHE A 187 -1.47 -14.52 -1.45
C PHE A 187 -1.23 -13.02 -1.16
N VAL A 188 -2.11 -12.43 -0.38
CA VAL A 188 -1.85 -11.13 0.25
C VAL A 188 -1.38 -11.37 1.67
N SER A 189 -0.25 -10.79 2.03
CA SER A 189 0.25 -10.79 3.40
C SER A 189 0.07 -9.39 3.96
N SER A 190 -0.96 -9.18 4.79
CA SER A 190 -1.03 -8.01 5.65
C SER A 190 -0.42 -8.36 7.00
N LYS A 191 0.85 -7.99 7.19
CA LYS A 191 1.26 -7.51 8.51
C LYS A 191 1.29 -6.00 8.42
N ASN A 192 0.40 -5.33 9.15
CA ASN A 192 0.40 -3.89 9.41
C ASN A 192 1.58 -3.48 10.31
N LEU A 193 2.76 -4.00 10.01
CA LEU A 193 4.02 -3.75 10.67
C LEU A 193 5.05 -3.78 9.55
N VAL A 194 5.94 -2.80 9.50
CA VAL A 194 7.21 -2.93 8.77
C VAL A 194 7.70 -4.37 9.00
N PRO A 195 7.74 -5.23 7.96
CA PRO A 195 7.96 -6.65 8.17
C PRO A 195 9.43 -6.89 8.48
N GLU A 196 9.79 -6.83 9.76
CA GLU A 196 11.03 -7.43 10.25
C GLU A 196 10.97 -8.94 9.96
N GLY A 197 11.82 -9.38 9.03
CA GLY A 197 12.06 -10.81 8.75
C GLY A 197 11.53 -11.37 7.42
N SER A 198 11.11 -10.54 6.45
CA SER A 198 10.84 -11.03 5.08
C SER A 198 12.03 -10.76 4.15
N SER A 199 12.42 -11.77 3.36
CA SER A 199 13.58 -11.83 2.46
C SER A 199 14.22 -10.47 2.10
N TYR A 200 15.41 -10.26 2.64
CA TYR A 200 16.27 -9.06 2.51
C TYR A 200 16.37 -8.46 1.09
N GLY A 201 16.10 -9.21 0.01
CA GLY A 201 16.27 -8.75 -1.36
C GLY A 201 15.20 -7.78 -1.91
N TYR A 202 13.99 -7.72 -1.34
CA TYR A 202 12.89 -6.92 -1.92
C TYR A 202 12.75 -5.51 -1.33
N TRP A 203 13.23 -5.31 -0.11
CA TRP A 203 13.08 -4.05 0.63
C TRP A 203 14.25 -3.07 0.44
N VAL A 204 15.32 -3.50 -0.25
CA VAL A 204 16.53 -2.67 -0.50
C VAL A 204 16.25 -1.44 -1.38
N ASN A 205 15.11 -1.40 -2.08
CA ASN A 205 14.77 -0.33 -3.03
C ASN A 205 13.40 0.31 -2.74
N VAL A 206 13.03 0.38 -1.45
CA VAL A 206 11.87 1.16 -1.01
C VAL A 206 12.28 2.59 -0.72
N LYS A 207 11.61 3.55 -1.34
CA LYS A 207 11.72 4.97 -1.01
C LYS A 207 10.59 5.36 -0.07
N TYR A 208 10.90 6.06 1.00
CA TYR A 208 9.92 6.57 1.92
C TYR A 208 9.48 7.98 1.51
N PHE A 209 8.20 8.26 1.66
CA PHE A 209 7.66 9.60 1.46
C PHE A 209 6.72 9.91 2.62
N GLU A 210 7.19 10.75 3.54
CA GLU A 210 6.42 11.18 4.68
C GLU A 210 5.55 12.37 4.30
N ILE A 211 4.25 12.25 4.56
CA ILE A 211 3.36 13.40 4.59
C ILE A 211 3.32 13.86 6.05
N GLY A 212 3.98 14.98 6.32
CA GLY A 212 4.03 15.59 7.65
C GLY A 212 2.79 16.41 7.99
N ASP A 213 2.81 16.94 9.22
CA ASP A 213 1.85 17.94 9.69
C ASP A 213 1.88 19.21 8.82
N LEU A 214 0.85 20.06 8.93
CA LEU A 214 0.92 21.41 8.40
C LEU A 214 2.02 22.20 9.10
N THR A 215 2.69 23.10 8.38
CA THR A 215 3.58 24.08 9.02
C THR A 215 2.78 25.04 9.90
N GLU A 216 3.46 25.83 10.73
CA GLU A 216 2.81 26.89 11.51
C GLU A 216 2.02 27.84 10.61
N GLU A 217 2.66 28.32 9.53
CA GLU A 217 2.03 29.22 8.55
C GLU A 217 0.83 28.56 7.86
N GLU A 218 0.95 27.31 7.43
CA GLU A 218 -0.16 26.57 6.82
C GLU A 218 -1.30 26.36 7.82
N SER A 219 -0.99 26.09 9.09
CA SER A 219 -1.96 25.87 10.16
C SER A 219 -2.71 27.15 10.50
N ILE A 220 -2.00 28.27 10.69
CA ILE A 220 -2.61 29.58 10.96
C ILE A 220 -3.47 30.00 9.77
N ASN A 221 -2.96 29.86 8.54
CA ASN A 221 -3.72 30.15 7.33
C ASN A 221 -5.01 29.30 7.24
N TYR A 222 -4.92 28.00 7.50
CA TYR A 222 -6.08 27.11 7.57
C TYR A 222 -7.10 27.60 8.61
N LEU A 223 -6.68 27.87 9.85
CA LEU A 223 -7.59 28.30 10.92
C LEU A 223 -8.22 29.67 10.63
N VAL A 224 -7.45 30.63 10.12
CA VAL A 224 -7.94 31.99 9.83
C VAL A 224 -8.84 31.99 8.61
N ASN A 225 -8.36 31.49 7.47
CA ASN A 225 -9.08 31.65 6.19
C ASN A 225 -10.14 30.58 5.94
N LYS A 226 -9.97 29.36 6.46
CA LYS A 226 -10.97 28.28 6.29
C LYS A 226 -11.91 28.16 7.48
N LYS A 227 -11.39 28.31 8.70
CA LYS A 227 -12.20 28.19 9.91
C LYS A 227 -12.65 29.55 10.46
N ASN A 228 -12.24 30.70 9.92
CA ASN A 228 -12.65 32.03 10.39
C ASN A 228 -12.31 32.29 11.87
N ILE A 229 -11.17 31.78 12.33
CA ILE A 229 -10.64 32.02 13.67
C ILE A 229 -9.72 33.25 13.65
N LYS A 230 -9.71 34.04 14.73
CA LYS A 230 -8.79 35.18 14.84
C LYS A 230 -7.35 34.70 14.87
N GLU A 231 -6.44 35.41 14.22
CA GLU A 231 -5.02 35.01 14.11
C GLU A 231 -4.36 34.71 15.47
N GLU A 232 -4.63 35.53 16.49
CA GLU A 232 -4.10 35.34 17.85
C GLU A 232 -4.64 34.08 18.54
N GLU A 233 -5.88 33.70 18.27
CA GLU A 233 -6.44 32.43 18.73
C GLU A 233 -5.87 31.26 17.92
N ALA A 234 -5.68 31.43 16.61
CA ALA A 234 -5.09 30.42 15.75
C ALA A 234 -3.66 30.04 16.18
N LYS A 235 -2.83 31.03 16.56
CA LYS A 235 -1.49 30.79 17.14
C LYS A 235 -1.57 29.94 18.41
N LYS A 236 -2.50 30.26 19.33
CA LYS A 236 -2.70 29.48 20.56
C LYS A 236 -3.14 28.04 20.28
N ILE A 237 -4.02 27.84 19.30
CA ILE A 237 -4.46 26.51 18.86
C ILE A 237 -3.27 25.72 18.32
N TYR A 238 -2.47 26.32 17.42
CA TYR A 238 -1.29 25.66 16.85
C TYR A 238 -0.27 25.28 17.93
N GLU A 239 -0.05 26.12 18.95
CA GLU A 239 0.82 25.77 20.07
C GLU A 239 0.27 24.61 20.92
N LEU A 240 -1.06 24.46 21.01
CA LEU A 240 -1.71 23.40 21.79
C LEU A 240 -1.75 22.05 21.07
N VAL A 241 -2.04 22.03 19.76
CA VAL A 241 -2.27 20.78 19.01
C VAL A 241 -1.31 20.53 17.84
N GLY A 242 -0.57 21.55 17.40
CA GLY A 242 0.32 21.45 16.25
C GLY A 242 -0.42 21.47 14.92
N GLY A 243 0.23 20.99 13.86
CA GLY A 243 -0.28 21.09 12.49
C GLY A 243 -1.16 19.92 12.01
N CYS A 244 -1.66 19.08 12.91
CA CYS A 244 -2.53 17.96 12.53
C CYS A 244 -3.92 18.49 12.15
N ILE A 245 -4.33 18.31 10.89
CA ILE A 245 -5.58 18.90 10.36
C ILE A 245 -6.81 18.48 11.18
N ILE A 246 -6.93 17.20 11.55
CA ILE A 246 -8.07 16.73 12.37
C ILE A 246 -8.07 17.38 13.77
N ASP A 247 -6.90 17.55 14.40
CA ASP A 247 -6.83 18.14 15.73
C ASP A 247 -7.12 19.65 15.68
N LEU A 248 -6.60 20.34 14.66
CA LEU A 248 -6.91 21.74 14.35
C LEU A 248 -8.41 21.93 14.12
N GLU A 249 -9.03 21.08 13.29
CA GLU A 249 -10.46 21.08 13.02
C GLU A 249 -11.29 20.85 14.27
N LYS A 250 -10.93 19.86 15.09
CA LYS A 250 -11.63 19.54 16.33
C LYS A 250 -11.62 20.70 17.32
N VAL A 251 -10.46 21.35 17.50
CA VAL A 251 -10.36 22.51 18.40
C VAL A 251 -11.12 23.71 17.85
N ALA A 252 -11.06 23.95 16.55
CA ALA A 252 -11.86 24.99 15.89
C ALA A 252 -13.36 24.78 16.13
N ASP A 253 -13.86 23.57 15.89
CA ASP A 253 -15.27 23.22 16.05
C ASP A 253 -15.71 23.31 17.53
N ASP A 254 -14.86 22.91 18.48
CA ASP A 254 -15.10 23.07 19.92
C ASP A 254 -15.22 24.57 20.31
N LEU A 255 -14.36 25.44 19.78
CA LEU A 255 -14.47 26.90 20.00
C LEU A 255 -15.77 27.47 19.40
N PHE A 256 -16.14 27.05 18.20
CA PHE A 256 -17.41 27.47 17.58
C PHE A 256 -18.64 27.01 18.35
N SER A 257 -18.54 25.88 19.07
CA SER A 257 -19.60 25.42 19.97
C SER A 257 -19.74 26.26 21.25
N GLY A 258 -18.89 27.27 21.44
CA GLY A 258 -18.89 28.15 22.60
C GLY A 258 -18.07 27.64 23.80
N GLN A 259 -17.29 26.57 23.64
CA GLN A 259 -16.40 26.11 24.71
C GLN A 259 -15.28 27.12 24.93
N SER A 260 -14.89 27.31 26.20
CA SER A 260 -13.73 28.14 26.50
C SER A 260 -12.45 27.41 26.10
N PHE A 261 -11.41 28.18 25.75
CA PHE A 261 -10.10 27.60 25.43
C PHE A 261 -9.53 26.77 26.58
N GLU A 262 -9.87 27.11 27.83
CA GLU A 262 -9.41 26.38 29.01
C GLU A 262 -10.12 25.03 29.17
N ASP A 263 -11.42 24.95 28.86
CA ASP A 263 -12.14 23.67 28.81
C ASP A 263 -11.57 22.74 27.75
N ILE A 264 -11.19 23.30 26.58
CA ILE A 264 -10.56 22.56 25.49
C ILE A 264 -9.21 21.99 25.91
N LYS A 265 -8.36 22.78 26.59
CA LYS A 265 -7.10 22.28 27.15
C LYS A 265 -7.33 21.12 28.11
N GLN A 266 -8.30 21.24 29.01
CA GLN A 266 -8.61 20.16 29.95
C GLN A 266 -9.10 18.90 29.24
N LYS A 267 -9.94 19.05 28.21
CA LYS A 267 -10.39 17.93 27.37
C LYS A 267 -9.23 17.22 26.68
N ILE A 268 -8.30 17.98 26.10
CA ILE A 268 -7.07 17.43 25.49
C ILE A 268 -6.20 16.74 26.54
N LYS A 269 -6.01 17.35 27.72
CA LYS A 269 -5.24 16.75 28.83
C LYS A 269 -5.83 15.41 29.25
N ILE A 270 -7.15 15.29 29.35
CA ILE A 270 -7.85 14.04 29.67
C ILE A 270 -7.64 13.00 28.56
N GLU A 271 -7.75 13.38 27.28
CA GLU A 271 -7.57 12.48 26.15
C GLU A 271 -6.14 11.94 26.05
N VAL A 272 -5.13 12.83 26.15
CA VAL A 272 -3.73 12.45 26.13
C VAL A 272 -3.38 11.62 27.38
N GLY A 273 -3.89 11.99 28.56
CA GLY A 273 -3.71 11.21 29.79
C GLY A 273 -4.22 9.76 29.66
N LYS A 274 -5.34 9.54 28.95
CA LYS A 274 -5.81 8.17 28.61
C LYS A 274 -4.80 7.43 27.74
N LYS A 275 -4.18 8.08 26.75
CA LYS A 275 -3.13 7.48 25.92
C LYS A 275 -1.93 7.04 26.78
N PHE A 276 -1.49 7.87 27.73
CA PHE A 276 -0.39 7.53 28.66
C PHE A 276 -0.74 6.33 29.55
N ARG A 277 -1.97 6.27 30.10
CA ARG A 277 -2.46 5.11 30.86
C ARG A 277 -2.46 3.83 30.01
N MET A 278 -3.01 3.89 28.80
CA MET A 278 -3.03 2.74 27.88
C MET A 278 -1.63 2.31 27.42
N ALA A 279 -0.70 3.26 27.36
CA ALA A 279 0.69 3.03 27.07
C ALA A 279 1.47 2.45 28.27
N LYS A 280 0.90 2.43 29.48
CA LYS A 280 1.56 2.04 30.72
C LYS A 280 2.80 2.91 31.00
N LEU A 281 2.60 4.23 30.90
CA LEU A 281 3.63 5.27 31.05
C LEU A 281 3.40 6.18 32.27
N LEU A 282 2.57 5.78 33.24
CA LEU A 282 2.40 6.53 34.50
C LEU A 282 3.27 5.96 35.63
N PRO A 283 3.54 6.71 36.70
CA PRO A 283 4.33 6.21 37.83
C PRO A 283 3.84 4.84 38.34
N GLY A 284 4.76 3.89 38.47
CA GLY A 284 4.47 2.51 38.86
C GLY A 284 4.17 1.55 37.70
N ASP A 285 3.93 2.05 36.49
CA ASP A 285 3.71 1.21 35.32
C ASP A 285 5.00 0.58 34.76
N GLN A 286 4.80 -0.51 34.00
CA GLN A 286 5.88 -1.31 33.39
C GLN A 286 6.85 -0.50 32.53
N TYR A 287 6.37 0.48 31.75
CA TYR A 287 7.20 1.24 30.82
C TYR A 287 7.57 2.63 31.33
N TYR A 288 7.14 3.00 32.54
CA TYR A 288 7.32 4.36 33.07
C TYR A 288 8.78 4.81 33.06
N LYS A 289 9.70 4.04 33.67
CA LYS A 289 11.12 4.41 33.75
C LYS A 289 11.75 4.59 32.37
N MET A 290 11.46 3.66 31.45
CA MET A 290 11.99 3.70 30.08
C MET A 290 11.40 4.85 29.27
N GLY A 291 10.07 5.01 29.29
CA GLY A 291 9.40 6.08 28.57
C GLY A 291 9.79 7.45 29.12
N ARG A 292 9.99 7.59 30.42
CA ARG A 292 10.49 8.81 31.05
C ARG A 292 11.87 9.21 30.52
N ASN A 293 12.81 8.25 30.43
CA ASN A 293 14.14 8.52 29.86
C ASN A 293 14.06 8.98 28.40
N ILE A 294 13.21 8.35 27.60
CA ILE A 294 12.99 8.72 26.20
C ILE A 294 12.34 10.10 26.10
N ILE A 295 11.32 10.37 26.92
CA ILE A 295 10.64 11.67 26.96
C ILE A 295 11.62 12.79 27.30
N ASN A 296 12.48 12.61 28.32
CA ASN A 296 13.44 13.63 28.70
C ASN A 296 14.43 13.92 27.57
N ALA A 297 14.97 12.87 26.95
CA ALA A 297 15.85 13.06 25.80
C ALA A 297 15.14 13.75 24.63
N LEU A 298 13.86 13.44 24.36
CA LEU A 298 13.07 14.10 23.30
C LEU A 298 12.74 15.55 23.62
N LEU A 299 12.55 15.91 24.89
CA LEU A 299 12.34 17.31 25.28
C LEU A 299 13.59 18.15 25.03
N ASP A 300 14.78 17.57 25.20
CA ASP A 300 16.07 18.25 25.00
C ASP A 300 16.46 18.33 23.52
N SER A 301 16.34 17.23 22.78
CA SER A 301 16.84 17.14 21.40
C SER A 301 15.76 17.26 20.31
N LYS A 302 14.47 17.27 20.67
CA LYS A 302 13.28 17.15 19.79
C LYS A 302 13.15 15.84 19.03
N GLU A 303 14.27 15.23 18.65
CA GLU A 303 14.34 13.94 17.97
C GLU A 303 15.50 13.10 18.53
N ILE A 304 15.34 11.78 18.52
CA ILE A 304 16.37 10.82 18.94
C ILE A 304 16.64 9.85 17.81
N CYS A 305 17.90 9.53 17.56
CA CYS A 305 18.24 8.51 16.58
C CYS A 305 17.85 7.10 17.08
N HIS A 306 17.40 6.22 16.20
CA HIS A 306 17.01 4.85 16.58
C HIS A 306 18.12 4.08 17.32
N SER A 307 19.39 4.37 17.02
CA SER A 307 20.54 3.77 17.72
C SER A 307 20.72 4.29 19.15
N GLU A 308 20.34 5.54 19.42
CA GLU A 308 20.36 6.15 20.75
C GLU A 308 19.21 5.62 21.62
N LEU A 309 18.04 5.36 21.02
CA LEU A 309 16.94 4.68 21.70
C LEU A 309 17.41 3.35 22.31
N TRP A 310 18.25 2.58 21.61
CA TRP A 310 18.77 1.31 22.12
C TRP A 310 19.57 1.47 23.42
N LYS A 311 20.31 2.58 23.56
CA LYS A 311 21.06 2.89 24.79
C LYS A 311 20.12 3.26 25.94
N LEU A 312 18.98 3.87 25.65
CA LEU A 312 18.02 4.35 26.65
C LEU A 312 17.02 3.27 27.13
N SER A 313 16.89 2.15 26.40
CA SER A 313 15.72 1.26 26.51
C SER A 313 15.95 -0.15 27.09
N ASP A 314 17.10 -0.44 27.72
CA ASP A 314 17.40 -1.70 28.44
C ASP A 314 16.70 -2.95 27.83
N TYR A 315 17.11 -3.32 26.61
CA TYR A 315 16.69 -4.53 25.86
C TYR A 315 15.35 -4.46 25.05
N LEU A 316 15.53 -4.11 23.77
CA LEU A 316 14.89 -4.56 22.50
C LEU A 316 13.39 -4.86 22.43
N GLU A 317 12.84 -5.79 23.23
CA GLU A 317 11.42 -6.15 23.10
C GLU A 317 10.48 -5.12 23.70
N LYS A 318 10.86 -4.57 24.86
CA LYS A 318 10.05 -3.60 25.58
C LYS A 318 10.02 -2.26 24.83
N GLY A 319 11.17 -1.82 24.28
CA GLY A 319 11.26 -0.63 23.45
C GLY A 319 10.39 -0.71 22.19
N LYS A 320 10.44 -1.84 21.46
CA LYS A 320 9.57 -2.06 20.30
C LYS A 320 8.07 -2.06 20.66
N LYS A 321 7.70 -2.64 21.81
CA LYS A 321 6.32 -2.62 22.31
C LYS A 321 5.88 -1.20 22.71
N LEU A 322 6.81 -0.39 23.21
CA LEU A 322 6.56 1.00 23.60
C LEU A 322 6.36 1.92 22.39
N LEU A 323 7.18 1.80 21.34
CA LEU A 323 6.99 2.57 20.11
C LEU A 323 5.65 2.30 19.42
N LYS A 324 5.05 1.12 19.66
CA LYS A 324 3.70 0.79 19.18
C LYS A 324 2.58 1.44 20.01
N LYS A 325 2.91 2.09 21.12
CA LYS A 325 1.95 2.89 21.90
C LYS A 325 2.03 4.30 21.35
N ASN A 326 0.94 4.79 20.73
CA ASN A 326 0.77 6.08 20.01
C ASN A 326 1.14 7.35 20.82
N ILE A 327 2.35 7.39 21.35
CA ILE A 327 2.97 8.45 22.15
C ILE A 327 4.24 8.91 21.45
N PHE A 328 5.00 7.95 20.91
CA PHE A 328 6.18 8.19 20.09
C PHE A 328 5.87 7.89 18.63
N GLU A 329 6.60 8.54 17.74
CA GLU A 329 6.54 8.29 16.30
C GLU A 329 7.92 7.94 15.78
N TYR A 330 7.98 6.97 14.87
CA TYR A 330 9.22 6.53 14.23
C TYR A 330 9.20 6.92 12.76
N HIS A 331 10.25 7.63 12.35
CA HIS A 331 10.46 8.13 10.99
C HIS A 331 11.42 7.18 10.26
N PRO A 332 10.94 6.23 9.44
CA PRO A 332 11.79 5.23 8.80
C PRO A 332 12.80 5.80 7.80
N ASP A 333 12.54 6.96 7.21
CA ASP A 333 13.44 7.58 6.23
C ASP A 333 14.71 8.14 6.89
N THR A 334 14.54 8.81 8.03
CA THR A 334 15.61 9.42 8.81
C THR A 334 16.15 8.51 9.91
N HIS A 335 15.46 7.40 10.20
CA HIS A 335 15.70 6.54 11.36
C HIS A 335 15.64 7.30 12.70
N THR A 336 14.78 8.33 12.80
CA THR A 336 14.60 9.11 14.03
C THR A 336 13.27 8.82 14.71
N ILE A 337 13.19 9.20 15.98
CA ILE A 337 12.02 9.06 16.84
C ILE A 337 11.67 10.43 17.39
N THR A 338 10.38 10.76 17.37
CA THR A 338 9.84 12.03 17.89
C THR A 338 8.63 11.79 18.81
N LEU A 339 8.15 12.85 19.46
CA LEU A 339 6.82 12.83 20.08
C LEU A 339 5.75 12.86 18.99
N GLN A 340 4.70 12.06 19.16
CA GLN A 340 3.67 11.87 18.14
C GLN A 340 2.86 13.16 17.85
N SER A 341 2.72 14.07 18.81
CA SER A 341 1.99 15.34 18.61
C SER A 341 2.38 16.41 19.62
N LYS A 342 2.15 17.69 19.28
CA LYS A 342 2.31 18.81 20.22
C LYS A 342 1.41 18.68 21.45
N SER A 343 0.22 18.07 21.33
CA SER A 343 -0.64 17.83 22.50
C SER A 343 -0.02 16.86 23.52
N ILE A 344 0.80 15.91 23.06
CA ILE A 344 1.58 15.05 23.95
C ILE A 344 2.67 15.85 24.65
N GLU A 345 3.39 16.68 23.91
CA GLU A 345 4.40 17.58 24.48
C GLU A 345 3.80 18.54 25.51
N TYR A 346 2.65 19.16 25.19
CA TYR A 346 1.88 19.98 26.11
C TYR A 346 1.51 19.22 27.39
N TYR A 347 0.96 18.01 27.27
CA TYR A 347 0.64 17.17 28.42
C TYR A 347 1.87 16.86 29.29
N ILE A 348 3.02 16.56 28.68
CA ILE A 348 4.25 16.27 29.41
C ILE A 348 4.71 17.51 30.20
N ARG A 349 4.71 18.69 29.57
CA ARG A 349 5.10 19.96 30.22
C ARG A 349 4.17 20.32 31.37
N GLU A 350 2.87 20.12 31.20
CA GLU A 350 1.86 20.35 32.24
C GLU A 350 1.90 19.36 33.41
N ASN A 351 2.61 18.24 33.25
CA ASN A 351 2.84 17.24 34.30
C ASN A 351 4.35 16.99 34.45
N ALA A 352 5.13 18.08 34.40
CA ALA A 352 6.58 18.04 34.46
C ALA A 352 7.10 17.30 35.69
N ASP A 353 6.39 17.39 36.83
CA ASP A 353 6.70 16.68 38.08
C ASP A 353 6.75 15.15 37.91
N LEU A 354 5.99 14.60 36.96
CA LEU A 354 5.98 13.16 36.66
C LEU A 354 7.13 12.78 35.74
N PHE A 355 7.44 13.61 34.73
CA PHE A 355 8.32 13.19 33.63
C PHE A 355 9.71 13.81 33.72
N ILE A 356 9.80 15.09 34.07
CA ILE A 356 11.02 15.88 34.10
C ILE A 356 11.67 15.75 35.48
N LYS A 357 12.98 15.50 35.53
CA LYS A 357 13.81 15.66 36.73
C LYS A 357 15.14 16.24 36.32
#